data_AF-A0A933FBP3-F1
#
_entry.id   AF-A0A933FBP3-F1
#
_cell.length_a   1.000
_cell.length_b   1.000
_cell.length_c   1.000
_cell.angle_alpha   90.00
_cell.angle_beta   90.00
_cell.angle_gamma   90.00
#
_symmetry.space_group_name_H-M   'P 1'
#
loop_
_entity.id
_entity.type
_entity.pdbx_description
1 polymer ?
#
loop_
_entity_poly.entity_id
_entity_poly.type
_entity_poly.pdbx_seq_one_letter_code
_entity_poly.pdbx_strand_id
1 'polypeptide(L)'
;MAPTRDSAQIIHADVHFPPYTVNPQLWLEPLAGMGIVAGRVLDAEGRPVAGARVYGLRLPQPEETPFSFAETYLERAHPDPAYGEHFAVGDVPEGTYVVGADVAGVRVFRRVEVRAGMLTFVELRPD
;
A
#
# COMPACT_ATOMS: atom_id res chain seq x y z
N MET A 1 -18.70 1.07 -11.33
CA MET A 1 -19.17 2.45 -11.55
C MET A 1 -18.36 3.04 -12.71
N ALA A 2 -19.01 3.65 -13.69
CA ALA A 2 -18.30 4.39 -14.74
C ALA A 2 -17.69 5.68 -14.13
N PRO A 3 -16.61 6.24 -14.70
CA PRO A 3 -16.06 7.51 -14.24
C PRO A 3 -17.15 8.59 -14.30
N THR A 4 -17.29 9.37 -13.22
CA THR A 4 -18.23 10.48 -13.17
C THR A 4 -17.85 11.55 -14.19
N ARG A 5 -18.83 12.12 -14.91
CA ARG A 5 -18.65 13.21 -15.88
C ARG A 5 -18.28 14.56 -15.22
N ASP A 6 -17.65 14.53 -14.05
CA ASP A 6 -17.27 15.73 -13.32
C ASP A 6 -15.91 16.22 -13.83
N SER A 7 -15.96 17.23 -14.70
CA SER A 7 -14.77 17.85 -15.28
C SER A 7 -13.91 18.59 -14.26
N ALA A 8 -14.41 18.86 -13.04
CA ALA A 8 -13.61 19.48 -11.98
C ALA A 8 -12.46 18.59 -11.49
N GLN A 9 -12.51 17.28 -11.79
CA GLN A 9 -11.44 16.33 -11.48
C GLN A 9 -10.42 16.19 -12.61
N ILE A 10 -10.62 16.88 -13.75
CA ILE A 10 -9.63 16.90 -14.84
C ILE A 10 -8.45 17.75 -14.37
N ILE A 11 -7.30 17.09 -14.23
CA ILE A 11 -6.05 17.73 -13.81
C ILE A 11 -5.48 18.50 -15.01
N HIS A 12 -5.27 19.80 -14.85
CA HIS A 12 -4.58 20.61 -15.85
C HIS A 12 -3.10 20.23 -15.92
N ALA A 13 -2.53 20.21 -17.12
CA ALA A 13 -1.16 19.74 -17.36
C ALA A 13 -0.07 20.59 -16.67
N ASP A 14 -0.39 21.80 -16.22
CA ASP A 14 0.47 22.69 -15.43
C ASP A 14 0.48 22.36 -13.93
N VAL A 15 -0.40 21.47 -13.47
CA VAL A 15 -0.44 21.02 -12.07
C VAL A 15 0.58 19.89 -11.86
N HIS A 16 1.74 20.24 -11.30
CA HIS A 16 2.81 19.27 -11.01
C HIS A 16 2.46 18.25 -9.91
N PHE A 17 1.56 18.60 -8.98
CA PHE A 17 1.12 17.72 -7.89
C PHE A 17 -0.41 17.69 -7.87
N PRO A 18 -1.03 16.71 -8.54
CA PRO A 18 -2.47 16.65 -8.61
C PRO A 18 -3.06 16.44 -7.21
N PRO A 19 -4.19 17.09 -6.89
CA PRO A 19 -4.85 16.95 -5.60
C PRO A 19 -5.51 15.57 -5.40
N TYR A 20 -5.63 14.77 -6.46
CA TYR A 20 -6.26 13.45 -6.44
C TYR A 20 -5.31 12.43 -7.10
N THR A 21 -4.42 11.86 -6.30
CA THR A 21 -3.53 10.77 -6.72
C THR A 21 -3.74 9.58 -5.79
N VAL A 22 -4.30 8.50 -6.32
CA VAL A 22 -4.42 7.21 -5.61
C VAL A 22 -3.38 6.24 -6.12
N ASN A 23 -3.05 5.22 -5.33
CA ASN A 23 -2.09 4.22 -5.76
C ASN A 23 -2.64 3.38 -6.93
N PRO A 24 -2.01 3.41 -8.12
CA PRO A 24 -2.50 2.66 -9.29
C PRO A 24 -2.52 1.15 -9.05
N GLN A 25 -1.74 0.62 -8.09
CA GLN A 25 -1.74 -0.79 -7.73
C GLN A 25 -3.12 -1.30 -7.31
N LEU A 26 -4.02 -0.44 -6.82
CA LEU A 26 -5.39 -0.81 -6.46
C LEU A 26 -6.34 -0.94 -7.66
N TRP A 27 -5.90 -0.54 -8.85
CA TRP A 27 -6.70 -0.45 -10.07
C TRP A 27 -6.18 -1.32 -11.21
N LEU A 28 -4.96 -1.85 -11.06
CA LEU A 28 -4.38 -2.81 -11.98
C LEU A 28 -4.81 -4.21 -11.58
N GLU A 29 -5.17 -5.03 -12.56
CA GLU A 29 -5.36 -6.46 -12.34
C GLU A 29 -4.00 -7.09 -12.03
N PRO A 30 -3.85 -7.80 -10.89
CA PRO A 30 -2.60 -8.48 -10.57
C PRO A 30 -2.27 -9.56 -11.61
N LEU A 31 -0.99 -9.85 -11.79
CA LEU A 31 -0.56 -10.97 -12.62
C LEU A 31 -1.16 -12.31 -12.12
N ALA A 32 -1.30 -13.27 -13.03
CA ALA A 32 -1.84 -14.58 -12.72
C ALA A 32 -1.07 -15.26 -11.57
N GLY A 33 -1.80 -15.75 -10.56
CA GLY A 33 -1.22 -16.34 -9.35
C GLY A 33 -0.72 -15.32 -8.31
N MET A 34 -1.03 -14.03 -8.50
CA MET A 34 -0.59 -12.94 -7.61
C MET A 34 -1.78 -12.12 -7.11
N GLY A 35 -1.59 -11.44 -5.98
CA GLY A 35 -2.58 -10.54 -5.37
C GLY A 35 -1.96 -9.19 -5.00
N ILE A 36 -2.74 -8.39 -4.28
CA ILE A 36 -2.33 -7.07 -3.78
C ILE A 36 -2.29 -7.10 -2.26
N VAL A 37 -1.28 -6.49 -1.67
CA VAL A 37 -1.22 -6.20 -0.24
C VAL A 37 -1.27 -4.69 -0.04
N ALA A 38 -2.31 -4.20 0.62
CA ALA A 38 -2.42 -2.81 1.05
C ALA A 38 -2.55 -2.74 2.57
N GLY A 39 -2.27 -1.59 3.16
CA GLY A 39 -2.41 -1.50 4.60
C GLY A 39 -2.14 -0.15 5.21
N ARG A 40 -2.34 -0.09 6.54
CA ARG A 40 -2.09 1.08 7.38
C ARG A 40 -0.96 0.80 8.34
N VAL A 41 -0.09 1.78 8.52
CA VAL A 41 0.86 1.84 9.63
C VAL A 41 0.45 2.99 10.52
N LEU A 42 0.15 2.68 11.77
CA LEU A 42 -0.40 3.61 12.76
C LEU A 42 0.47 3.63 14.02
N ASP A 43 0.62 4.79 14.64
CA ASP A 43 1.16 4.90 15.99
C ASP A 43 0.14 4.47 17.05
N ALA A 44 0.56 4.50 18.34
CA ALA A 44 -0.29 4.11 19.46
C ALA A 44 -1.54 5.00 19.61
N GLU A 45 -1.49 6.23 19.10
CA GLU A 45 -2.62 7.17 19.10
C GLU A 45 -3.53 7.00 17.87
N GLY A 46 -3.23 6.04 16.99
CA GLY A 46 -4.00 5.78 15.78
C GLY A 46 -3.72 6.78 14.65
N ARG A 47 -2.61 7.52 14.69
CA ARG A 47 -2.20 8.44 13.62
C ARG A 47 -1.33 7.72 12.58
N PRO A 48 -1.44 8.07 11.29
CA PRO A 48 -0.55 7.54 10.25
C PRO A 48 0.92 7.82 10.54
N VAL A 49 1.76 6.80 10.41
CA VAL A 49 3.22 6.95 10.44
C VAL A 49 3.71 7.15 9.01
N ALA A 50 4.11 8.37 8.66
CA ALA A 50 4.62 8.69 7.33
C ALA A 50 6.06 8.20 7.15
N GLY A 51 6.42 7.72 5.96
CA GLY A 51 7.78 7.22 5.66
C GLY A 51 8.19 5.94 6.41
N ALA A 52 7.25 5.23 7.03
CA ALA A 52 7.53 3.94 7.65
C ALA A 52 7.90 2.89 6.58
N ARG A 53 8.92 2.09 6.88
CA ARG A 53 9.35 0.98 6.02
C ARG A 53 8.59 -0.28 6.39
N VAL A 54 7.94 -0.86 5.39
CA VAL A 54 7.15 -2.09 5.49
C VAL A 54 7.90 -3.22 4.78
N TYR A 55 8.19 -4.29 5.52
CA TYR A 55 9.02 -5.41 5.11
C TYR A 55 8.23 -6.72 5.07
N GLY A 56 8.82 -7.73 4.43
CA GLY A 56 8.40 -9.12 4.55
C GLY A 56 7.56 -9.64 3.39
N LEU A 57 7.18 -8.77 2.45
CA LEU A 57 6.69 -9.18 1.13
C LEU A 57 7.87 -9.61 0.25
N ARG A 58 7.59 -10.48 -0.73
CA ARG A 58 8.60 -10.99 -1.66
C ARG A 58 8.07 -10.95 -3.08
N LEU A 59 8.67 -10.12 -3.93
CA LEU A 59 8.33 -10.02 -5.35
C LEU A 59 9.25 -10.90 -6.22
N PRO A 60 8.76 -11.44 -7.35
CA PRO A 60 9.52 -12.36 -8.18
C PRO A 60 10.64 -11.69 -9.01
N GLN A 61 10.51 -10.43 -9.43
CA GLN A 61 11.57 -9.69 -10.14
C GLN A 61 11.53 -8.17 -9.92
N PRO A 62 12.69 -7.48 -9.87
CA PRO A 62 14.03 -8.07 -9.71
C PRO A 62 14.13 -8.84 -8.38
N GLU A 63 15.00 -9.85 -8.29
CA GLU A 63 15.22 -10.59 -7.04
C GLU A 63 15.46 -9.59 -5.91
N GLU A 64 14.50 -9.49 -5.01
CA GLU A 64 14.53 -8.50 -3.95
C GLU A 64 15.71 -8.81 -3.04
N THR A 65 16.69 -7.90 -3.02
CA THR A 65 17.66 -7.87 -1.93
C THR A 65 16.89 -7.77 -0.60
N PRO A 66 17.45 -8.23 0.54
CA PRO A 66 16.82 -8.08 1.86
C PRO A 66 16.48 -6.62 2.28
N PHE A 67 16.76 -5.64 1.41
CA PHE A 67 16.41 -4.24 1.55
C PHE A 67 15.18 -3.81 0.72
N SER A 68 14.41 -4.72 0.10
CA SER A 68 13.14 -4.34 -0.51
C SER A 68 12.10 -4.06 0.58
N PHE A 69 11.59 -2.83 0.59
CA PHE A 69 10.52 -2.39 1.47
C PHE A 69 9.55 -1.50 0.70
N ALA A 70 8.28 -1.57 1.05
CA ALA A 70 7.35 -0.51 0.72
C ALA A 70 7.53 0.62 1.74
N GLU A 71 7.36 1.86 1.30
CA GLU A 71 7.39 3.02 2.18
C GLU A 71 5.98 3.61 2.24
N THR A 72 5.50 3.91 3.45
CA THR A 72 4.19 4.54 3.61
C THR A 72 4.19 5.99 3.12
N TYR A 73 3.05 6.43 2.62
CA TYR A 73 2.86 7.74 2.01
C TYR A 73 3.38 8.91 2.84
N LEU A 74 4.04 9.84 2.14
CA LEU A 74 4.41 11.17 2.62
C LEU A 74 3.34 12.20 2.18
N GLU A 75 3.59 13.49 2.41
CA GLU A 75 2.63 14.60 2.23
C GLU A 75 1.93 14.71 0.86
N ARG A 76 2.46 14.09 -0.20
CA ARG A 76 1.97 14.24 -1.59
C ARG A 76 1.34 12.97 -2.18
N ALA A 77 1.31 11.89 -1.41
CA ALA A 77 0.64 10.66 -1.81
C ALA A 77 -0.64 10.51 -0.98
N HIS A 78 -1.73 10.13 -1.64
CA HIS A 78 -3.05 10.10 -1.01
C HIS A 78 -3.58 8.67 -0.93
N PRO A 79 -4.18 8.29 0.21
CA PRO A 79 -4.93 7.04 0.31
C PRO A 79 -6.12 7.05 -0.65
N ASP A 80 -6.53 5.88 -1.11
CA ASP A 80 -7.85 5.72 -1.71
C ASP A 80 -8.96 5.99 -0.66
N PRO A 81 -10.01 6.77 -0.98
CA PRO A 81 -11.07 7.08 -0.03
C PRO A 81 -11.82 5.86 0.53
N ALA A 82 -11.90 4.76 -0.22
CA ALA A 82 -12.57 3.54 0.22
C ALA A 82 -11.69 2.67 1.13
N TYR A 83 -10.36 2.66 0.89
CA TYR A 83 -9.44 1.80 1.62
C TYR A 83 -8.70 2.52 2.74
N GLY A 84 -8.34 3.79 2.56
CA GLY A 84 -7.57 4.56 3.54
C GLY A 84 -6.17 3.98 3.75
N GLU A 85 -5.55 3.38 2.73
CA GLU A 85 -4.26 2.72 2.82
C GLU A 85 -3.10 3.72 2.89
N HIS A 86 -2.05 3.38 3.63
CA HIS A 86 -0.82 4.16 3.70
C HIS A 86 0.24 3.60 2.75
N PHE A 87 0.05 2.38 2.26
CA PHE A 87 0.89 1.73 1.26
C PHE A 87 0.07 0.69 0.50
N ALA A 88 0.49 0.38 -0.74
CA ALA A 88 0.06 -0.84 -1.41
C ALA A 88 1.17 -1.39 -2.32
N VAL A 89 1.26 -2.72 -2.38
CA VAL A 89 2.19 -3.50 -3.20
C VAL A 89 1.34 -4.50 -3.99
N GLY A 90 1.37 -4.41 -5.32
CA GLY A 90 0.74 -5.41 -6.17
C GLY A 90 1.73 -6.47 -6.63
N ASP A 91 1.22 -7.41 -7.44
CA ASP A 91 1.97 -8.55 -7.98
C ASP A 91 2.72 -9.35 -6.91
N VAL A 92 2.11 -9.44 -5.72
CA VAL A 92 2.62 -10.28 -4.63
C VAL A 92 2.17 -11.72 -4.91
N PRO A 93 3.09 -12.69 -5.08
CA PRO A 93 2.71 -14.08 -5.28
C PRO A 93 1.77 -14.57 -4.18
N GLU A 94 0.85 -15.47 -4.52
CA GLU A 94 0.00 -16.10 -3.51
C GLU A 94 0.83 -16.85 -2.47
N GLY A 95 0.41 -16.78 -1.21
CA GLY A 95 1.16 -17.39 -0.11
C GLY A 95 0.92 -16.74 1.25
N THR A 96 1.59 -17.27 2.27
CA THR A 96 1.56 -16.72 3.63
C THR A 96 2.80 -15.86 3.88
N TYR A 97 2.56 -14.64 4.33
CA TYR A 97 3.60 -13.65 4.59
C TYR A 97 3.55 -13.18 6.05
N VAL A 98 4.69 -12.74 6.57
CA VAL A 98 4.77 -11.98 7.82
C VAL A 98 5.20 -10.57 7.45
N VAL A 99 4.24 -9.65 7.48
CA VAL A 99 4.47 -8.24 7.16
C VAL A 99 4.84 -7.53 8.45
N GLY A 100 5.83 -6.65 8.41
CA GLY A 100 6.20 -5.86 9.57
C GLY A 100 6.73 -4.48 9.26
N ALA A 101 6.66 -3.61 10.25
CA ALA A 101 7.17 -2.25 10.21
C ALA A 101 7.78 -1.87 11.56
N ASP A 102 8.71 -0.91 11.53
CA ASP A 102 9.14 -0.20 12.73
C ASP A 102 8.22 0.99 12.97
N VAL A 103 7.57 1.03 14.13
CA VAL A 103 6.69 2.10 14.56
C VAL A 103 7.25 2.69 15.85
N ALA A 104 7.86 3.87 15.75
CA ALA A 104 8.47 4.57 16.88
C ALA A 104 9.46 3.69 17.70
N GLY A 105 10.25 2.85 17.01
CA GLY A 105 11.20 1.93 17.64
C GLY A 105 10.61 0.60 18.11
N VAL A 106 9.30 0.40 17.92
CA VAL A 106 8.61 -0.87 18.19
C VAL A 106 8.41 -1.61 16.87
N ARG A 107 8.96 -2.82 16.77
CA ARG A 107 8.72 -3.69 15.62
C ARG A 107 7.37 -4.38 15.74
N VAL A 108 6.47 -4.08 14.82
CA VAL A 108 5.13 -4.68 14.74
C VAL A 108 5.10 -5.67 13.58
N PHE A 109 4.54 -6.85 13.81
CA PHE A 109 4.38 -7.89 12.79
C PHE A 109 2.95 -8.43 12.75
N ARG A 110 2.48 -8.75 11.54
CA ARG A 110 1.21 -9.42 11.29
C ARG A 110 1.38 -10.49 10.22
N ARG A 111 0.74 -11.65 10.43
CA ARG A 111 0.66 -12.70 9.41
C ARG A 111 -0.52 -12.42 8.48
N VAL A 112 -0.29 -12.53 7.18
CA VAL A 112 -1.32 -12.35 6.14
C VAL A 112 -1.28 -13.49 5.14
N GLU A 113 -2.41 -13.75 4.50
CA GLU A 113 -2.54 -14.72 3.41
C GLU A 113 -2.90 -13.95 2.14
N VAL A 114 -2.01 -13.99 1.15
CA VAL A 114 -2.21 -13.41 -0.17
C VAL A 114 -2.82 -14.47 -1.07
N ARG A 115 -3.93 -14.13 -1.73
CA ARG A 115 -4.63 -14.99 -2.69
C ARG A 115 -4.64 -14.34 -4.07
N ALA A 116 -4.53 -15.17 -5.11
CA ALA A 116 -4.54 -14.69 -6.49
C ALA A 116 -5.79 -13.85 -6.80
N GLY A 117 -5.59 -12.69 -7.43
CA GLY A 117 -6.65 -11.74 -7.81
C GLY A 117 -7.32 -11.01 -6.65
N MET A 118 -6.85 -11.17 -5.41
CA MET A 118 -7.48 -10.60 -4.22
C MET A 118 -6.64 -9.48 -3.60
N LEU A 119 -7.34 -8.50 -3.02
CA LEU A 119 -6.75 -7.51 -2.11
C LEU A 119 -6.69 -8.08 -0.69
N THR A 120 -5.50 -8.08 -0.11
CA THR A 120 -5.25 -8.40 1.29
C THR A 120 -4.95 -7.10 2.04
N PHE A 121 -5.71 -6.79 3.08
CA PHE A 121 -5.52 -5.57 3.86
C PHE A 121 -4.90 -5.86 5.23
N VAL A 122 -3.89 -5.09 5.63
CA VAL A 122 -3.18 -5.26 6.91
C VAL A 122 -3.07 -3.95 7.69
N GLU A 123 -3.29 -4.02 9.00
CA GLU A 123 -3.01 -2.90 9.92
C GLU A 123 -1.82 -3.26 10.81
N LEU A 124 -0.80 -2.41 10.79
CA LEU A 124 0.39 -2.48 11.64
C LEU A 124 0.31 -1.34 12.66
N ARG A 125 -0.01 -1.68 13.90
CA ARG A 125 -0.03 -0.77 15.04
C ARG A 125 0.54 -1.48 16.27
N PRO A 126 1.32 -0.80 17.13
CA PRO A 126 1.63 -1.31 18.46
C PRO A 126 0.36 -1.65 19.23
N ASP A 127 0.44 -2.66 20.09
CA ASP A 127 -0.68 -3.04 20.95
C ASP A 127 -0.89 -2.02 22.09
#